data_AF-A0A9P0P6I3-F1
#
_entry.id   AF-A0A9P0P6I3-F1
#
_cell.length_a   1.000
_cell.length_b   1.000
_cell.length_c   1.000
_cell.angle_alpha   90.00
_cell.angle_beta   90.00
_cell.angle_gamma   90.00
#
_symmetry.space_group_name_H-M   'P 1'
#
loop_
_entity.id
_entity.type
_entity.pdbx_description
1 polymer ?
#
loop_
_entity_poly.entity_id
_entity_poly.type
_entity_poly.pdbx_seq_one_letter_code
_entity_poly.pdbx_strand_id
1 'polypeptide(L)'
;MSRLTLVLFGLLTLWHRSAAVEITSLPDRALILQFEKTGALLSISHKGKTVLESKIGYNRDVRNDFYEEEGILNITQVPHGFKVKWETVKLDTELKDCITFQDGVHWFGGPQRKEQHWPLEKMKIDGSEAYVLKQLDNFSVAEYYWLSSLGVYIHVNERTPLFVDQNNKEPNKLCFIAKAQSPYINRKRVSFTSI
;
A
#
# COMPACT_ATOMS: atom_id res chain seq x y z
N MET A 1 -25.47 -5.69 -7.68
CA MET A 1 -25.43 -6.38 -6.38
C MET A 1 -24.65 -7.67 -6.56
N SER A 2 -23.33 -7.65 -6.32
CA SER A 2 -22.50 -8.85 -6.48
C SER A 2 -22.48 -9.62 -5.16
N ARG A 3 -22.95 -10.87 -5.19
CA ARG A 3 -22.91 -11.80 -4.06
C ARG A 3 -21.49 -12.37 -3.98
N LEU A 4 -20.83 -12.22 -2.82
CA LEU A 4 -19.59 -12.96 -2.52
C LEU A 4 -19.93 -14.44 -2.37
N THR A 5 -19.25 -15.28 -3.15
CA THR A 5 -19.26 -16.74 -2.97
C THR A 5 -17.92 -17.14 -2.38
N LEU A 6 -17.90 -17.53 -1.09
CA LEU A 6 -16.73 -18.14 -0.46
C LEU A 6 -16.51 -19.52 -1.08
N VAL A 7 -15.35 -19.74 -1.72
CA VAL A 7 -14.93 -21.09 -2.11
C VAL A 7 -13.96 -21.60 -1.05
N LEU A 8 -14.45 -22.48 -0.17
CA LEU A 8 -13.63 -23.24 0.78
C LEU A 8 -13.07 -24.47 0.05
N PHE A 9 -11.79 -24.45 -0.33
CA PHE A 9 -11.07 -25.69 -0.63
C PHE A 9 -10.62 -26.35 0.67
N GLY A 10 -11.11 -27.58 0.90
CA GLY A 10 -10.68 -28.44 1.99
C GLY A 10 -9.81 -29.57 1.46
N LEU A 11 -8.66 -29.77 2.10
CA LEU A 11 -8.03 -31.08 2.34
C LEU A 11 -7.08 -30.94 3.54
N LEU A 12 -7.11 -31.94 4.41
CA LEU A 12 -6.56 -31.94 5.77
C LEU A 12 -5.03 -31.81 5.82
N THR A 13 -4.52 -30.74 6.42
CA THR A 13 -3.26 -30.69 7.19
C THR A 13 -3.33 -29.54 8.22
N LEU A 14 -2.44 -29.59 9.22
CA LEU A 14 -2.53 -28.97 10.54
C LEU A 14 -2.94 -27.48 10.61
N TRP A 15 -3.61 -27.17 11.73
CA TRP A 15 -4.05 -25.85 12.16
C TRP A 15 -2.91 -24.82 12.22
N HIS A 16 -2.75 -24.04 11.15
CA HIS A 16 -2.38 -22.62 11.13
C HIS A 16 -2.93 -22.09 9.79
N ARG A 17 -4.26 -21.91 9.71
CA ARG A 17 -4.90 -21.46 8.46
C ARG A 17 -4.59 -19.96 8.26
N SER A 18 -3.50 -19.67 7.56
CA SER A 18 -3.38 -18.44 6.80
C SER A 18 -4.58 -18.35 5.87
N ALA A 19 -5.49 -17.42 6.15
CA ALA A 19 -6.63 -17.18 5.28
C ALA A 19 -6.13 -16.35 4.09
N ALA A 20 -6.09 -16.96 2.92
CA ALA A 20 -5.85 -16.26 1.66
C ALA A 20 -7.19 -15.95 0.99
N VAL A 21 -7.34 -14.73 0.50
CA VAL A 21 -8.49 -14.28 -0.30
C VAL A 21 -7.96 -13.92 -1.68
N GLU A 22 -8.42 -14.64 -2.70
CA GLU A 22 -8.13 -14.32 -4.09
C GLU A 22 -9.26 -13.45 -4.67
N ILE A 23 -8.87 -12.36 -5.33
CA ILE A 23 -9.76 -11.42 -6.03
C ILE A 23 -9.25 -11.30 -7.47
N THR A 24 -9.95 -11.94 -8.42
CA THR A 24 -9.60 -11.89 -9.84
C THR A 24 -10.34 -10.73 -10.53
N SER A 25 -9.63 -9.91 -11.31
CA SER A 25 -10.23 -8.76 -12.02
C SER A 25 -10.38 -8.95 -13.52
N LEU A 26 -9.49 -9.70 -14.15
CA LEU A 26 -9.49 -10.05 -15.56
C LEU A 26 -8.91 -11.47 -15.72
N PRO A 27 -9.11 -12.16 -16.85
CA PRO A 27 -8.60 -13.52 -17.04
C PRO A 27 -7.09 -13.65 -16.73
N ASP A 28 -6.34 -12.59 -17.01
CA ASP A 28 -4.89 -12.54 -16.84
C ASP A 28 -4.44 -11.77 -15.60
N ARG A 29 -5.34 -11.28 -14.73
CA ARG A 29 -4.97 -10.46 -13.56
C ARG A 29 -5.64 -10.94 -12.27
N ALA A 30 -4.83 -11.22 -11.27
CA ALA A 30 -5.30 -11.58 -9.94
C ALA A 30 -4.65 -10.70 -8.88
N LEU A 31 -5.42 -10.42 -7.82
CA LEU A 31 -4.93 -9.91 -6.55
C LEU A 31 -5.13 -11.00 -5.52
N ILE A 32 -4.07 -11.34 -4.80
CA ILE A 32 -4.10 -12.32 -3.71
C ILE A 32 -3.79 -11.55 -2.43
N LEU A 33 -4.65 -11.70 -1.42
CA LEU A 33 -4.46 -11.12 -0.09
C LEU A 33 -4.31 -12.26 0.92
N GLN A 34 -3.21 -12.29 1.67
CA GLN A 34 -2.95 -13.27 2.71
C GLN A 34 -2.79 -12.57 4.05
N PHE A 35 -3.66 -12.86 5.01
CA PHE A 35 -3.60 -12.24 6.33
C PHE A 35 -2.53 -12.89 7.21
N GLU A 36 -1.70 -12.05 7.82
CA GLU A 36 -0.63 -12.42 8.76
C GLU A 36 -0.79 -11.63 10.07
N LYS A 37 -0.06 -12.01 11.12
CA LYS A 37 -0.07 -11.28 12.40
C LYS A 37 0.53 -9.87 12.33
N THR A 38 1.32 -9.60 11.30
CA THR A 38 2.09 -8.34 11.15
C THR A 38 1.74 -7.58 9.87
N GLY A 39 0.64 -7.96 9.23
CA GLY A 39 0.07 -7.25 8.09
C GLY A 39 -0.80 -8.17 7.24
N ALA A 40 -1.12 -7.74 6.04
CA ALA A 40 -1.63 -8.61 4.99
C ALA A 40 -0.72 -8.53 3.77
N LEU A 41 -0.19 -9.67 3.33
CA LEU A 41 0.56 -9.75 2.09
C LEU A 41 -0.41 -9.61 0.92
N LEU A 42 -0.22 -8.56 0.12
CA LEU A 42 -0.91 -8.33 -1.14
C LEU A 42 0.05 -8.64 -2.29
N SER A 43 -0.35 -9.55 -3.16
CA SER A 43 0.37 -9.86 -4.40
C SER A 43 -0.53 -9.58 -5.59
N ILE A 44 -0.03 -8.82 -6.56
CA ILE A 44 -0.68 -8.65 -7.86
C ILE A 44 0.05 -9.50 -8.87
N SER A 45 -0.69 -10.31 -9.63
CA SER A 45 -0.15 -11.09 -10.74
C SER A 45 -0.74 -10.65 -12.07
N HIS A 46 0.08 -10.74 -13.11
CA HIS A 46 -0.31 -10.53 -14.50
C HIS A 46 0.24 -11.68 -15.35
N LYS A 47 -0.64 -12.38 -16.09
CA LYS A 47 -0.31 -13.57 -16.89
C LYS A 47 0.45 -14.64 -16.09
N GLY A 48 0.00 -14.86 -14.85
CA GLY A 48 0.59 -15.85 -13.93
C GLY A 48 1.91 -15.45 -13.27
N LYS A 49 2.45 -14.25 -13.55
CA LYS A 49 3.67 -13.73 -12.90
C LYS A 49 3.31 -12.68 -11.87
N THR A 50 3.88 -12.77 -10.67
CA THR A 50 3.77 -11.70 -9.68
C THR A 50 4.51 -10.47 -10.19
N VAL A 51 3.82 -9.34 -10.24
CA VAL A 51 4.33 -8.05 -10.75
C VAL A 51 4.38 -6.96 -9.66
N LEU A 52 3.74 -7.21 -8.52
CA LEU A 52 3.82 -6.36 -7.33
C LEU A 52 3.64 -7.21 -6.08
N GLU A 53 4.47 -6.95 -5.08
CA GLU A 53 4.30 -7.47 -3.72
C GLU A 53 4.31 -6.30 -2.75
N SER A 54 3.29 -6.26 -1.90
CA SER A 54 3.09 -5.21 -0.90
C SER A 54 2.60 -5.84 0.39
N LYS A 55 2.92 -5.22 1.52
CA LYS A 55 2.40 -5.57 2.83
C LYS A 55 1.52 -4.44 3.33
N ILE A 56 0.22 -4.68 3.35
CA ILE A 56 -0.80 -3.77 3.88
C ILE A 56 -0.79 -3.85 5.40
N GLY A 57 -0.91 -2.72 6.09
CA GLY A 57 -0.91 -2.67 7.56
C GLY A 57 0.34 -3.27 8.17
N TYR A 58 1.48 -2.84 7.65
CA TYR A 58 2.80 -3.27 8.08
C TYR A 58 3.01 -3.09 9.59
N ASN A 59 3.41 -4.19 10.25
CA ASN A 59 3.55 -4.35 11.71
C ASN A 59 2.24 -4.28 12.50
N ARG A 60 1.10 -4.58 11.87
CA ARG A 60 -0.21 -4.63 12.54
C ARG A 60 -0.91 -5.96 12.27
N ASP A 61 -1.69 -6.45 13.24
CA ASP A 61 -2.57 -7.58 12.98
C ASP A 61 -3.81 -7.05 12.27
N VAL A 62 -3.67 -6.88 10.96
CA VAL A 62 -4.70 -6.30 10.09
C VAL A 62 -6.04 -6.98 10.29
N ARG A 63 -6.06 -8.31 10.48
CA ARG A 63 -7.30 -9.05 10.69
C ARG A 63 -7.96 -8.68 12.02
N ASN A 64 -7.22 -8.70 13.13
CA ASN A 64 -7.77 -8.39 14.46
C ASN A 64 -8.10 -6.90 14.61
N ASP A 65 -7.27 -6.02 14.06
CA ASP A 65 -7.51 -4.57 14.05
C ASP A 65 -8.84 -4.22 13.36
N PHE A 66 -9.27 -4.97 12.35
CA PHE A 66 -10.60 -4.77 11.75
C PHE A 66 -11.75 -5.17 12.67
N TYR A 67 -11.57 -6.18 13.52
CA TYR A 67 -12.63 -6.67 14.40
C TYR A 67 -12.72 -5.85 15.70
N GLU A 68 -11.61 -5.28 16.17
CA GLU A 68 -11.54 -4.58 17.46
C GLU A 68 -11.45 -3.05 17.33
N GLU A 69 -11.06 -2.49 16.18
CA GLU A 69 -10.64 -1.08 16.08
C GLU A 69 -11.32 -0.22 15.01
N GLU A 70 -12.67 -0.21 14.91
CA GLU A 70 -13.44 0.78 14.09
C GLU A 70 -12.88 1.07 12.68
N GLY A 71 -12.14 0.10 12.13
CA GLY A 71 -11.31 0.22 10.94
C GLY A 71 -11.97 -0.52 9.79
N ILE A 72 -11.89 0.04 8.58
CA ILE A 72 -12.54 -0.53 7.41
C ILE A 72 -11.53 -0.63 6.27
N LEU A 73 -11.19 -1.86 5.85
CA LEU A 73 -10.48 -2.13 4.60
C LEU A 73 -11.43 -2.59 3.53
N ASN A 74 -11.49 -1.83 2.44
CA ASN A 74 -12.23 -2.12 1.24
C ASN A 74 -11.25 -2.30 0.09
N ILE A 75 -11.27 -3.48 -0.52
CA ILE A 75 -10.59 -3.72 -1.79
C ILE A 75 -11.68 -3.84 -2.85
N THR A 76 -11.63 -2.95 -3.82
CA THR A 76 -12.61 -2.87 -4.91
C THR A 76 -11.90 -2.95 -6.24
N GLN A 77 -12.43 -3.75 -7.14
CA GLN A 77 -11.93 -3.79 -8.51
C GLN A 77 -12.27 -2.48 -9.24
N VAL A 78 -11.34 -1.97 -10.03
CA VAL A 78 -11.53 -0.82 -10.92
C VAL A 78 -11.07 -1.17 -12.34
N PRO A 79 -11.42 -0.38 -13.37
CA PRO A 79 -10.86 -0.57 -14.70
C PRO A 79 -9.33 -0.61 -14.65
N HIS A 80 -8.76 -1.70 -15.14
CA HIS A 80 -7.31 -1.93 -15.20
C HIS A 80 -6.57 -2.03 -13.85
N GLY A 81 -7.24 -2.20 -12.72
CA GLY A 81 -6.53 -2.29 -11.43
C GLY A 81 -7.41 -2.63 -10.22
N PHE A 82 -6.90 -2.32 -9.04
CA PHE A 82 -7.57 -2.54 -7.77
C PHE A 82 -7.43 -1.31 -6.90
N LYS A 83 -8.56 -0.81 -6.41
CA LYS A 83 -8.57 0.27 -5.42
C LYS A 83 -8.58 -0.35 -4.02
N VAL A 84 -7.52 -0.07 -3.27
CA VAL A 84 -7.40 -0.42 -1.85
C VAL A 84 -7.69 0.83 -1.02
N LYS A 85 -8.68 0.75 -0.14
CA LYS A 85 -9.04 1.83 0.77
C LYS A 85 -9.07 1.31 2.19
N TRP A 86 -8.31 1.91 3.08
CA TRP A 86 -8.38 1.67 4.50
C TRP A 86 -8.64 2.97 5.26
N GLU A 87 -9.56 2.96 6.22
CA GLU A 87 -9.81 4.07 7.13
C GLU A 87 -10.05 3.61 8.57
N THR A 88 -9.76 4.48 9.53
CA THR A 88 -10.09 4.32 10.96
C THR A 88 -10.41 5.68 11.58
N VAL A 89 -11.26 5.70 12.60
CA VAL A 89 -11.59 6.93 13.35
C VAL A 89 -10.59 7.22 14.48
N LYS A 90 -9.71 6.28 14.82
CA LYS A 90 -8.61 6.48 15.78
C LYS A 90 -7.53 7.37 15.17
N LEU A 91 -7.39 8.61 15.64
CA LEU A 91 -6.49 9.61 15.03
C LEU A 91 -5.01 9.40 15.35
N ASP A 92 -4.71 8.68 16.43
CA ASP A 92 -3.36 8.27 16.83
C ASP A 92 -2.85 7.06 16.04
N THR A 93 -3.71 6.44 15.22
CA THR A 93 -3.34 5.29 14.40
C THR A 93 -2.61 5.71 13.12
N GLU A 94 -1.48 5.07 12.87
CA GLU A 94 -0.77 5.13 11.60
C GLU A 94 -1.16 3.93 10.72
N LEU A 95 -1.67 4.20 9.51
CA LEU A 95 -1.89 3.17 8.50
C LEU A 95 -0.68 3.14 7.57
N LYS A 96 -0.01 1.99 7.45
CA LYS A 96 1.25 1.86 6.72
C LYS A 96 1.23 0.68 5.76
N ASP A 97 1.45 0.96 4.49
CA ASP A 97 1.53 -0.04 3.44
C ASP A 97 2.91 0.03 2.78
N CYS A 98 3.62 -1.10 2.72
CA CYS A 98 5.01 -1.15 2.25
C CYS A 98 5.17 -2.08 1.06
N ILE A 99 5.76 -1.57 -0.02
CA ILE A 99 6.15 -2.33 -1.21
C ILE A 99 7.64 -2.65 -1.12
N THR A 100 7.99 -3.89 -1.43
CA THR A 100 9.39 -4.32 -1.54
C THR A 100 9.90 -4.03 -2.95
N PHE A 101 11.04 -3.36 -3.07
CA PHE A 101 11.71 -3.20 -4.34
C PHE A 101 12.31 -4.55 -4.77
N GLN A 102 11.87 -5.05 -5.92
CA GLN A 102 12.32 -6.33 -6.47
C GLN A 102 13.62 -6.14 -7.26
N ASP A 103 14.52 -7.11 -7.19
CA ASP A 103 15.76 -7.09 -7.95
C ASP A 103 15.48 -7.05 -9.46
N GLY A 104 16.18 -6.15 -10.16
CA GLY A 104 16.00 -5.96 -11.61
C GLY A 104 14.73 -5.20 -12.01
N VAL A 105 13.94 -4.71 -11.05
CA VAL A 105 12.76 -3.86 -11.31
C VAL A 105 13.08 -2.41 -10.99
N HIS A 106 13.06 -1.57 -12.02
CA HIS A 106 13.23 -0.12 -11.88
C HIS A 106 11.92 0.59 -11.62
N TRP A 107 11.98 1.65 -10.80
CA TRP A 107 10.85 2.50 -10.44
C TRP A 107 11.02 3.94 -10.90
N PHE A 108 9.89 4.59 -11.20
CA PHE A 108 9.78 5.95 -11.74
C PHE A 108 8.62 6.70 -11.08
N GLY A 109 8.60 8.03 -11.20
CA GLY A 109 7.60 8.90 -10.56
C GLY A 109 8.08 9.38 -9.19
N GLY A 110 7.17 9.40 -8.22
CA GLY A 110 7.42 9.94 -6.88
C GLY A 110 7.62 11.46 -6.90
N PRO A 111 8.17 12.05 -5.83
CA PRO A 111 8.32 13.50 -5.77
C PRO A 111 9.51 13.93 -6.61
N GLN A 112 9.40 15.09 -7.25
CA GLN A 112 10.60 15.81 -7.67
C GLN A 112 11.34 16.26 -6.42
N ARG A 113 12.67 16.05 -6.36
CA ARG A 113 13.52 16.47 -5.23
C ARG A 113 14.73 17.26 -5.69
N LYS A 114 15.37 17.96 -4.75
CA LYS A 114 16.62 18.68 -5.01
C LYS A 114 17.72 17.71 -5.46
N GLU A 115 17.86 16.61 -4.73
CA GLU A 115 18.80 15.53 -5.03
C GLU A 115 18.05 14.32 -5.58
N GLN A 116 17.68 14.41 -6.86
CA GLN A 116 16.98 13.34 -7.56
C GLN A 116 17.95 12.19 -7.89
N HIS A 117 17.67 11.02 -7.31
CA HIS A 117 18.42 9.79 -7.62
C HIS A 117 17.65 8.94 -8.60
N TRP A 118 18.36 8.44 -9.62
CA TRP A 118 17.82 7.51 -10.60
C TRP A 118 18.63 6.21 -10.62
N PRO A 119 17.97 5.06 -10.77
CA PRO A 119 16.51 4.85 -10.75
C PRO A 119 15.90 5.08 -9.35
N LEU A 120 14.58 5.29 -9.26
CA LEU A 120 13.92 5.83 -8.05
C LEU A 120 14.12 4.94 -6.82
N GLU A 121 14.26 3.63 -6.99
CA GLU A 121 14.53 2.66 -5.94
C GLU A 121 15.89 2.85 -5.25
N LYS A 122 16.74 3.78 -5.70
CA LYS A 122 17.97 4.18 -4.99
C LYS A 122 17.79 5.42 -4.14
N MET A 123 16.70 6.18 -4.34
CA MET A 123 16.43 7.40 -3.59
C MET A 123 16.02 7.05 -2.16
N LYS A 124 16.47 7.88 -1.20
CA LYS A 124 16.12 7.77 0.21
C LYS A 124 15.17 8.89 0.60
N ILE A 125 13.96 8.57 1.04
CA ILE A 125 12.98 9.55 1.54
C ILE A 125 12.73 9.26 3.02
N ASP A 126 12.81 10.28 3.87
CA ASP A 126 12.47 10.13 5.29
C ASP A 126 10.97 10.26 5.51
N GLY A 127 10.35 9.16 5.98
CA GLY A 127 8.92 9.14 6.31
C GLY A 127 8.55 9.86 7.60
N SER A 128 9.46 10.61 8.22
CA SER A 128 9.13 11.53 9.32
C SER A 128 8.48 12.83 8.84
N GLU A 129 8.69 13.21 7.58
CA GLU A 129 8.18 14.45 7.00
C GLU A 129 6.94 14.23 6.14
N ALA A 130 6.01 15.18 6.18
CA ALA A 130 4.80 15.11 5.38
C ALA A 130 5.11 15.21 3.88
N TYR A 131 4.40 14.42 3.09
CA TYR A 131 4.48 14.42 1.63
C TYR A 131 3.64 15.56 1.06
N VAL A 132 4.16 16.79 1.20
CA VAL A 132 3.55 18.04 0.74
C VAL A 132 4.59 18.91 0.07
N LEU A 133 4.15 19.88 -0.72
CA LEU A 133 5.05 20.86 -1.32
C LEU A 133 5.78 21.64 -0.21
N LYS A 134 7.11 21.67 -0.28
CA LYS A 134 7.95 22.36 0.70
C LYS A 134 9.26 22.81 0.04
N GLN A 135 9.84 23.87 0.60
CA GLN A 135 11.11 24.43 0.13
C GLN A 135 12.29 23.54 0.53
N LEU A 136 12.30 23.01 1.76
CA LEU A 136 13.38 22.14 2.20
C LEU A 136 13.33 20.84 1.40
N ASP A 137 14.47 20.41 0.84
CA ASP A 137 14.61 19.18 0.06
C ASP A 137 13.79 19.13 -1.27
N ASN A 138 13.11 20.25 -1.59
CA ASN A 138 12.40 20.55 -2.82
C ASN A 138 11.43 19.46 -3.27
N PHE A 139 10.39 19.13 -2.48
CA PHE A 139 9.17 18.53 -3.04
C PHE A 139 8.43 19.56 -3.92
N SER A 140 9.10 20.11 -4.94
CA SER A 140 8.58 21.16 -5.81
C SER A 140 7.38 20.67 -6.61
N VAL A 141 7.33 19.37 -6.87
CA VAL A 141 6.16 18.64 -7.37
C VAL A 141 6.03 17.36 -6.56
N ALA A 142 4.93 17.23 -5.82
CA ALA A 142 4.59 16.03 -5.07
C ALA A 142 3.67 15.14 -5.92
N GLU A 143 4.23 14.34 -6.82
CA GLU A 143 3.43 13.39 -7.61
C GLU A 143 3.09 12.18 -6.73
N TYR A 144 1.81 11.83 -6.65
CA TYR A 144 1.33 10.74 -5.80
C TYR A 144 1.31 9.39 -6.53
N TYR A 145 2.22 9.17 -7.48
CA TYR A 145 2.28 7.91 -8.22
C TYR A 145 3.71 7.36 -8.35
N TRP A 146 3.80 6.03 -8.39
CA TRP A 146 5.03 5.27 -8.59
C TRP A 146 4.78 4.23 -9.67
N LEU A 147 5.60 4.20 -10.71
CA LEU A 147 5.50 3.29 -11.85
C LEU A 147 6.69 2.34 -11.85
N SER A 148 6.44 1.04 -11.98
CA SER A 148 7.47 0.03 -12.14
C SER A 148 7.70 -0.32 -13.61
N SER A 149 8.92 -0.74 -13.92
CA SER A 149 9.31 -1.30 -15.23
C SER A 149 8.55 -2.59 -15.61
N LEU A 150 7.83 -3.21 -14.67
CA LEU A 150 6.91 -4.32 -14.94
C LEU A 150 5.53 -3.87 -15.44
N GLY A 151 5.31 -2.56 -15.61
CA GLY A 151 4.06 -1.99 -16.09
C GLY A 151 2.95 -1.91 -15.03
N VAL A 152 3.33 -1.93 -13.75
CA VAL A 152 2.41 -1.68 -12.63
C VAL A 152 2.66 -0.29 -12.11
N TYR A 153 1.61 0.46 -11.84
CA TYR A 153 1.71 1.71 -11.10
C TYR A 153 0.88 1.64 -9.83
N ILE A 154 1.27 2.46 -8.88
CA ILE A 154 0.51 2.73 -7.65
C ILE A 154 0.23 4.21 -7.64
N HIS A 155 -1.03 4.57 -7.46
CA HIS A 155 -1.45 5.95 -7.31
C HIS A 155 -2.13 6.14 -5.95
N VAL A 156 -1.53 6.94 -5.09
CA VAL A 156 -2.09 7.29 -3.77
C VAL A 156 -3.05 8.47 -3.93
N ASN A 157 -4.22 8.40 -3.30
CA ASN A 157 -5.16 9.50 -3.32
C ASN A 157 -4.57 10.73 -2.60
N GLU A 158 -4.60 11.90 -3.25
CA GLU A 158 -4.05 13.16 -2.73
C GLU A 158 -4.68 13.61 -1.40
N ARG A 159 -5.88 13.13 -1.05
CA ARG A 159 -6.51 13.40 0.26
C ARG A 159 -6.01 12.50 1.37
N THR A 160 -5.14 11.54 1.09
CA THR A 160 -4.45 10.74 2.10
C THR A 160 -3.52 11.68 2.89
N PRO A 161 -3.52 11.66 4.23
CA PRO A 161 -2.57 12.43 5.01
C PRO A 161 -1.18 11.76 4.96
N LEU A 162 -0.54 11.89 3.80
CA LEU A 162 0.55 11.02 3.38
C LEU A 162 1.90 11.48 3.92
N PHE A 163 2.66 10.49 4.36
CA PHE A 163 4.10 10.50 4.63
C PHE A 163 4.70 9.33 3.84
N VAL A 164 5.91 9.48 3.31
CA VAL A 164 6.55 8.45 2.49
C VAL A 164 7.92 8.14 3.07
N ASP A 165 8.13 6.91 3.52
CA ASP A 165 9.47 6.39 3.82
C ASP A 165 9.94 5.55 2.63
N GLN A 166 11.14 5.82 2.13
CA GLN A 166 11.70 5.04 1.03
C GLN A 166 13.17 4.79 1.31
N ASN A 167 13.59 3.53 1.35
CA ASN A 167 14.98 3.12 1.61
C ASN A 167 15.64 3.82 2.80
N ASN A 168 14.86 4.16 3.82
CA ASN A 168 15.33 4.92 4.97
C ASN A 168 15.16 4.12 6.25
N LYS A 169 13.96 4.10 6.84
CA LYS A 169 13.68 3.27 8.02
C LYS A 169 13.53 1.80 7.63
N GLU A 170 12.94 1.56 6.47
CA GLU A 170 12.79 0.23 5.89
C GLU A 170 13.69 0.09 4.64
N PRO A 171 14.82 -0.62 4.74
CA PRO A 171 15.70 -0.84 3.60
C PRO A 171 15.00 -1.58 2.47
N ASN A 172 15.28 -1.17 1.23
CA ASN A 172 14.74 -1.79 0.01
C ASN A 172 13.20 -1.79 -0.08
N LYS A 173 12.55 -0.79 0.54
CA LYS A 173 11.10 -0.65 0.52
C LYS A 173 10.67 0.79 0.23
N LEU A 174 9.45 0.88 -0.30
CA LEU A 174 8.65 2.10 -0.38
C LEU A 174 7.43 1.92 0.51
N CYS A 175 7.35 2.71 1.57
CA CYS A 175 6.26 2.67 2.54
C CYS A 175 5.44 3.97 2.49
N PHE A 176 4.15 3.81 2.23
CA PHE A 176 3.17 4.89 2.37
C PHE A 176 2.57 4.85 3.76
N ILE A 177 2.53 6.01 4.41
CA ILE A 177 2.08 6.11 5.80
C ILE A 177 1.03 7.21 5.88
N ALA A 178 -0.19 6.86 6.29
CA ALA A 178 -1.26 7.80 6.57
C ALA A 178 -1.31 8.09 8.08
N LYS A 179 -1.18 9.38 8.46
CA LYS A 179 -1.20 9.81 9.87
C LYS A 179 -2.03 11.08 10.04
N ALA A 180 -2.87 11.18 11.08
CA ALA A 180 -3.53 12.46 11.41
C ALA A 180 -2.58 13.39 12.17
N GLN A 181 -1.51 13.82 11.50
CA GLN A 181 -0.47 14.69 12.04
C GLN A 181 -0.32 15.94 11.14
N SER A 182 0.17 17.04 11.72
CA SER A 182 0.53 18.25 10.97
C SER A 182 1.35 17.92 9.70
N PRO A 183 1.03 18.50 8.54
CA PRO A 183 0.10 19.61 8.30
C PRO A 183 -1.37 19.20 8.12
N TYR A 184 -1.70 17.91 8.25
CA TYR A 184 -3.04 17.38 8.05
C TYR A 184 -3.93 17.54 9.30
N ILE A 185 -4.33 18.78 9.59
CA ILE A 185 -5.16 19.13 10.75
C ILE A 185 -6.66 18.88 10.53
N ASN A 186 -7.46 18.97 11.61
CA ASN A 186 -8.93 18.85 11.60
C ASN A 186 -9.47 17.55 10.99
N ARG A 187 -8.70 16.47 11.09
CA ARG A 187 -9.11 15.14 10.66
C ARG A 187 -10.10 14.54 11.66
N LYS A 188 -11.14 13.89 11.14
CA LYS A 188 -12.08 13.06 11.92
C LYS A 188 -11.81 11.56 11.78
N ARG A 189 -10.90 11.21 10.87
CA ARG A 189 -10.45 9.85 10.57
C ARG A 189 -9.11 9.89 9.85
N VAL A 190 -8.36 8.81 9.97
CA VAL A 190 -7.20 8.51 9.12
C VAL A 190 -7.69 7.66 7.96
N SER A 191 -7.33 8.04 6.73
CA SER A 191 -7.73 7.31 5.53
C SER A 191 -6.56 7.18 4.58
N PHE A 192 -6.25 5.95 4.19
CA PHE A 192 -5.32 5.59 3.14
C PHE A 192 -6.10 5.05 1.94
N THR A 193 -5.80 5.55 0.74
CA THR A 193 -6.41 5.02 -0.49
C THR A 193 -5.39 4.98 -1.61
N SER A 194 -5.22 3.81 -2.21
CA SER A 194 -4.39 3.60 -3.39
C SER A 194 -5.17 2.90 -4.50
N ILE A 195 -4.73 3.10 -5.74
CA ILE A 195 -5.21 2.45 -6.97
C ILE A 195 -4.01 1.85 -7.69
#